data_AF-A0A928TEE6-F1
#
_entry.id   AF-A0A928TEE6-F1
#
_cell.length_a   1.000
_cell.length_b   1.000
_cell.length_c   1.000
_cell.angle_alpha   90.00
_cell.angle_beta   90.00
_cell.angle_gamma   90.00
#
_symmetry.space_group_name_H-M   'P 1'
#
loop_
_entity.id
_entity.type
_entity.pdbx_description
1 polymer ?
#
loop_
_entity_poly.entity_id
_entity_poly.type
_entity_poly.pdbx_seq_one_letter_code
_entity_poly.pdbx_strand_id
1 'polypeptide(L)'
;MKLFSVPLCWLFALMATCKAEPPKSPEEAIKAFRSEWEAVLSPKLRASSFHEHLKHQVYEEGRVGAVAESSEKVHTNITNSLSPKKMSLILYGKLADLKPDRKVWSVVNPGHSGSGFEALLDQKDGRVIFLWIMPEG
;
A
#
# COMPACT_ATOMS: atom_id res chain seq x y z
N MET A 1 -31.41 -48.27 12.94
CA MET A 1 -31.13 -47.30 11.85
C MET A 1 -31.45 -45.90 12.34
N LYS A 2 -30.42 -45.05 12.49
CA LYS A 2 -30.38 -43.62 12.12
C LYS A 2 -28.99 -43.08 12.53
N LEU A 3 -28.10 -43.07 11.55
CA LEU A 3 -26.82 -42.36 11.56
C LEU A 3 -27.13 -40.87 11.49
N PHE A 4 -26.64 -40.08 12.45
CA PHE A 4 -26.52 -38.64 12.27
C PHE A 4 -25.04 -38.26 12.29
N SER A 5 -24.67 -37.68 11.18
CA SER A 5 -23.33 -37.37 10.70
C SER A 5 -23.06 -35.89 10.95
N VAL A 6 -21.83 -35.58 11.37
CA VAL A 6 -21.14 -34.28 11.31
C VAL A 6 -21.65 -33.18 12.28
N PRO A 7 -20.75 -32.61 13.11
CA PRO A 7 -20.17 -31.34 12.69
C PRO A 7 -18.63 -31.38 12.70
N LEU A 8 -18.08 -31.28 11.50
CA LEU A 8 -16.73 -30.90 11.13
C LEU A 8 -16.57 -29.40 11.44
N CYS A 9 -16.76 -29.04 12.70
CA CYS A 9 -16.47 -27.71 13.19
C CYS A 9 -15.06 -27.76 13.81
N TRP A 10 -14.30 -26.69 13.55
CA TRP A 10 -13.02 -26.39 14.19
C TRP A 10 -11.78 -27.13 13.64
N LEU A 11 -11.62 -27.18 12.31
CA LEU A 11 -10.28 -26.81 11.83
C LEU A 11 -10.20 -25.29 12.00
N PHE A 12 -9.78 -24.87 13.21
CA PHE A 12 -9.18 -23.57 13.41
C PHE A 12 -8.06 -23.50 12.38
N ALA A 13 -8.34 -22.84 11.26
CA ALA A 13 -7.32 -22.28 10.42
C ALA A 13 -6.53 -21.36 11.34
N LEU A 14 -5.44 -21.89 11.88
CA LEU A 14 -4.35 -21.17 12.49
C LEU A 14 -3.81 -20.29 11.37
N MET A 15 -4.52 -19.21 11.09
CA MET A 15 -4.02 -18.08 10.33
C MET A 15 -2.94 -17.53 11.24
N ALA A 16 -1.76 -18.14 11.15
CA ALA A 16 -0.53 -17.50 11.49
C ALA A 16 -0.56 -16.19 10.70
N THR A 17 -1.04 -15.13 11.34
CA THR A 17 -0.72 -13.78 10.95
C THR A 17 0.78 -13.69 11.16
N CYS A 18 1.54 -14.23 10.19
CA CYS A 18 2.93 -13.91 10.00
C CYS A 18 2.94 -12.39 9.93
N LYS A 19 3.30 -11.75 11.03
CA LYS A 19 3.75 -10.37 10.97
C LYS A 19 4.90 -10.41 9.96
N ALA A 20 4.67 -9.84 8.79
CA ALA A 20 5.72 -9.69 7.81
C ALA A 20 6.90 -9.03 8.52
N GLU A 21 8.09 -9.59 8.33
CA GLU A 21 9.27 -8.95 8.89
C GLU A 21 9.38 -7.54 8.30
N PRO A 22 9.77 -6.55 9.12
CA PRO A 22 9.91 -5.19 8.64
C PRO A 22 10.95 -5.15 7.51
N PRO A 23 10.64 -4.49 6.38
CA PRO A 23 11.56 -4.40 5.26
C PRO A 23 12.80 -3.57 5.65
N LYS A 24 13.99 -4.11 5.38
CA LYS A 24 15.29 -3.52 5.73
C LYS A 24 16.02 -2.90 4.55
N SER A 25 15.55 -3.15 3.32
CA SER A 25 16.11 -2.58 2.10
C SER A 25 15.01 -2.07 1.15
N PRO A 26 15.37 -1.25 0.14
CA PRO A 26 14.45 -0.85 -0.92
C PRO A 26 13.76 -2.03 -1.63
N GLU A 27 14.50 -3.09 -1.95
CA GLU A 27 13.99 -4.27 -2.64
C GLU A 27 12.99 -5.04 -1.77
N GLU A 28 13.29 -5.16 -0.47
CA GLU A 28 12.36 -5.76 0.50
C GLU A 28 11.10 -4.91 0.67
N ALA A 29 11.21 -3.57 0.65
CA ALA A 29 10.07 -2.67 0.72
C ALA A 29 9.17 -2.79 -0.52
N ILE A 30 9.75 -2.87 -1.72
CA ILE A 30 8.99 -3.11 -2.96
C ILE A 30 8.29 -4.47 -2.90
N LYS A 31 8.98 -5.51 -2.41
CA LYS A 31 8.39 -6.85 -2.24
C LYS A 31 7.24 -6.84 -1.23
N ALA A 32 7.43 -6.17 -0.08
CA ALA A 32 6.38 -6.01 0.93
C ALA A 32 5.17 -5.25 0.35
N PHE A 33 5.42 -4.18 -0.41
CA PHE A 33 4.37 -3.42 -1.09
C PHE A 33 3.57 -4.29 -2.05
N ARG A 34 4.23 -5.07 -2.91
CA ARG A 34 3.56 -6.00 -3.83
C ARG A 34 2.73 -7.05 -3.09
N SER A 35 3.23 -7.55 -1.96
CA SER A 35 2.47 -8.47 -1.11
C SER A 35 1.22 -7.82 -0.52
N GLU A 36 1.34 -6.59 0.02
CA GLU A 36 0.19 -5.81 0.52
C GLU A 36 -0.78 -5.42 -0.60
N TRP A 37 -0.25 -5.17 -1.80
CA TRP A 37 -1.06 -4.91 -2.99
C TRP A 37 -1.98 -6.09 -3.29
N GLU A 38 -1.45 -7.30 -3.43
CA GLU A 38 -2.27 -8.49 -3.70
C GLU A 38 -3.24 -8.81 -2.57
N ALA A 39 -2.78 -8.73 -1.32
CA ALA A 39 -3.55 -9.17 -0.16
C ALA A 39 -4.64 -8.17 0.25
N VAL A 40 -4.39 -6.86 0.11
CA VAL A 40 -5.22 -5.81 0.72
C VAL A 40 -5.66 -4.77 -0.29
N LEU A 41 -4.74 -4.13 -1.01
CA LEU A 41 -5.07 -2.94 -1.81
C LEU A 41 -5.84 -3.30 -3.09
N SER A 42 -5.35 -4.26 -3.86
CA SER A 42 -5.97 -4.70 -5.12
C SER A 42 -7.42 -5.13 -4.91
N PRO A 43 -7.77 -5.98 -3.90
CA PRO A 43 -9.16 -6.28 -3.56
C PRO A 43 -10.02 -5.05 -3.23
N LYS A 44 -9.49 -4.10 -2.43
CA LYS A 44 -10.22 -2.89 -2.04
C LYS A 44 -10.43 -1.92 -3.21
N LEU A 45 -9.49 -1.91 -4.14
CA LEU A 45 -9.49 -0.97 -5.26
C LEU A 45 -10.12 -1.53 -6.54
N ARG A 46 -10.59 -2.78 -6.59
CA ARG A 46 -11.14 -3.40 -7.83
C ARG A 46 -12.22 -2.58 -8.53
N ALA A 47 -13.03 -1.85 -7.77
CA ALA A 47 -14.10 -1.01 -8.32
C ALA A 47 -13.63 0.38 -8.77
N SER A 48 -12.38 0.75 -8.51
CA SER A 48 -11.79 2.03 -8.88
C SER A 48 -11.43 2.05 -10.37
N SER A 49 -11.66 3.19 -11.03
CA SER A 49 -11.24 3.43 -12.42
C SER A 49 -9.72 3.35 -12.61
N PHE A 50 -8.95 3.46 -11.52
CA PHE A 50 -7.48 3.42 -11.57
C PHE A 50 -6.90 2.00 -11.41
N HIS A 51 -7.72 1.00 -11.07
CA HIS A 51 -7.23 -0.31 -10.60
C HIS A 51 -6.29 -1.00 -11.58
N GLU A 52 -6.70 -1.17 -12.84
CA GLU A 52 -5.88 -1.86 -13.85
C GLU A 52 -4.60 -1.07 -14.18
N HIS A 53 -4.68 0.27 -14.21
CA HIS A 53 -3.51 1.11 -14.44
C HIS A 53 -2.48 0.98 -13.30
N LEU A 54 -2.93 1.08 -12.05
CA LEU A 54 -2.08 0.94 -10.87
C LEU A 54 -1.49 -0.47 -10.78
N LYS A 55 -2.30 -1.50 -11.07
CA LYS A 55 -1.84 -2.89 -11.10
C LYS A 55 -0.67 -3.05 -12.06
N HIS A 56 -0.76 -2.48 -13.26
CA HIS A 56 0.36 -2.48 -14.19
C HIS A 56 1.59 -1.78 -13.61
N GLN A 57 1.42 -0.56 -13.07
CA GLN A 57 2.53 0.23 -12.50
C GLN A 57 3.23 -0.44 -11.31
N VAL A 58 2.51 -1.16 -10.45
CA VAL A 58 3.04 -1.88 -9.29
C VAL A 58 4.08 -2.95 -9.69
N TYR A 59 3.90 -3.54 -10.88
CA TYR A 59 4.75 -4.60 -11.42
C TYR A 59 5.67 -4.14 -12.55
N GLU A 60 5.71 -2.83 -12.85
CA GLU A 60 6.56 -2.30 -13.91
C GLU A 60 8.04 -2.37 -13.51
N GLU A 61 8.79 -3.21 -14.22
CA GLU A 61 10.20 -3.46 -13.93
C GLU A 61 11.06 -2.22 -14.18
N GLY A 62 12.04 -1.99 -13.29
CA GLY A 62 13.00 -0.89 -13.42
C GLY A 62 12.45 0.51 -13.11
N ARG A 63 11.16 0.63 -12.77
CA ARG A 63 10.51 1.94 -12.52
C ARG A 63 9.93 2.13 -11.14
N VAL A 64 9.64 1.03 -10.46
CA VAL A 64 9.25 1.07 -9.05
C VAL A 64 10.52 1.18 -8.21
N GLY A 65 10.67 2.28 -7.48
CA GLY A 65 11.75 2.51 -6.53
C GLY A 65 11.23 2.59 -5.10
N ALA A 66 12.14 2.49 -4.12
CA ALA A 66 11.81 2.71 -2.72
C ALA A 66 12.89 3.52 -1.99
N VAL A 67 12.47 4.42 -1.11
CA VAL A 67 13.37 5.24 -0.28
C VAL A 67 12.87 5.31 1.15
N ALA A 68 13.80 5.26 2.11
CA ALA A 68 13.50 5.42 3.52
C ALA A 68 13.40 6.91 3.86
N GLU A 69 12.30 7.32 4.49
CA GLU A 69 12.09 8.71 4.92
C GLU A 69 11.17 8.82 6.14
N SER A 70 10.85 10.06 6.54
CA SER A 70 9.92 10.34 7.63
C SER A 70 8.53 10.65 7.07
N SER A 71 7.48 10.18 7.74
CA SER A 71 6.10 10.43 7.31
C SER A 71 5.74 11.92 7.37
N GLU A 72 6.39 12.72 8.22
CA GLU A 72 6.25 14.17 8.24
C GLU A 72 6.76 14.84 6.97
N LYS A 73 7.92 14.40 6.46
CA LYS A 73 8.49 14.92 5.20
C LYS A 73 7.54 14.63 4.04
N VAL A 74 7.07 13.39 3.94
CA VAL A 74 6.10 13.00 2.92
C VAL A 74 4.78 13.77 3.08
N HIS A 75 4.24 13.87 4.30
CA HIS A 75 3.02 14.63 4.57
C HIS A 75 3.14 16.08 4.08
N THR A 76 4.28 16.72 4.32
CA THR A 76 4.55 18.08 3.85
C THR A 76 4.58 18.16 2.32
N ASN A 77 5.28 17.24 1.66
CA ASN A 77 5.33 17.17 0.20
C ASN A 77 3.94 16.99 -0.41
N ILE A 78 3.16 16.04 0.12
CA ILE A 78 1.80 15.78 -0.37
C ILE A 78 0.92 16.99 -0.12
N THR A 79 0.91 17.58 1.08
CA THR A 79 0.08 18.74 1.40
C THR A 79 0.36 19.92 0.47
N ASN A 80 1.63 20.14 0.12
CA ASN A 80 2.03 21.21 -0.81
C ASN A 80 1.61 20.92 -2.26
N SER A 81 1.50 19.64 -2.64
CA SER A 81 1.19 19.21 -4.02
C SER A 81 -0.31 18.96 -4.24
N LEU A 82 -1.04 18.67 -3.17
CA LEU A 82 -2.42 18.22 -3.19
C LEU A 82 -3.37 19.38 -2.93
N SER A 83 -3.94 19.95 -3.99
CA SER A 83 -5.02 20.91 -3.84
C SER A 83 -6.28 20.24 -3.28
N PRO A 84 -7.20 20.98 -2.63
CA PRO A 84 -8.43 20.40 -2.06
C PRO A 84 -9.27 19.61 -3.07
N LYS A 85 -9.23 20.00 -4.36
CA LYS A 85 -9.94 19.31 -5.46
C LYS A 85 -9.31 17.97 -5.85
N LYS A 86 -8.04 17.74 -5.48
CA LYS A 86 -7.27 16.53 -5.81
C LYS A 86 -7.25 15.51 -4.67
N MET A 87 -7.98 15.74 -3.58
CA MET A 87 -8.08 14.80 -2.45
C MET A 87 -8.57 13.39 -2.85
N SER A 88 -9.33 13.28 -3.95
CA SER A 88 -9.77 12.00 -4.52
C SER A 88 -8.64 11.13 -5.06
N LEU A 89 -7.43 11.67 -5.19
CA LEU A 89 -6.24 10.92 -5.59
C LEU A 89 -5.65 10.09 -4.44
N ILE A 90 -6.12 10.28 -3.21
CA ILE A 90 -5.81 9.40 -2.08
C ILE A 90 -6.66 8.15 -2.20
N LEU A 91 -5.99 7.02 -2.43
CA LEU A 91 -6.64 5.73 -2.69
C LEU A 91 -6.71 4.85 -1.44
N TYR A 92 -5.79 5.07 -0.50
CA TYR A 92 -5.75 4.32 0.75
C TYR A 92 -5.20 5.19 1.89
N GLY A 93 -5.78 5.04 3.08
CA GLY A 93 -5.45 5.86 4.25
C GLY A 93 -5.97 7.29 4.13
N LYS A 94 -5.51 8.14 5.04
CA LYS A 94 -5.82 9.57 5.13
C LYS A 94 -4.53 10.34 5.42
N LEU A 95 -4.47 11.62 5.05
CA LEU A 95 -3.31 12.48 5.40
C LEU A 95 -3.02 12.48 6.90
N ALA A 96 -4.07 12.41 7.74
CA ALA A 96 -3.93 12.33 9.19
C ALA A 96 -3.19 11.07 9.66
N ASP A 97 -3.22 9.97 8.89
CA ASP A 97 -2.56 8.71 9.24
C ASP A 97 -1.02 8.82 9.15
N LEU A 98 -0.52 9.87 8.48
CA LEU A 98 0.91 10.20 8.44
C LEU A 98 1.42 10.85 9.74
N LYS A 99 0.51 11.09 10.70
CA LYS A 99 0.81 11.61 12.03
C LYS A 99 0.52 10.52 13.10
N PRO A 100 1.29 10.46 14.20
CA PRO A 100 2.54 11.18 14.44
C PRO A 100 3.65 10.77 13.46
N ASP A 101 4.73 11.56 13.40
CA ASP A 101 5.87 11.25 12.55
C ASP A 101 6.44 9.86 12.86
N ARG A 102 6.73 9.10 11.81
CA ARG A 102 7.29 7.75 11.90
C ARG A 102 8.18 7.47 10.70
N LYS A 103 9.05 6.47 10.83
CA LYS A 103 9.88 6.01 9.71
C LYS A 103 9.05 5.19 8.74
N VAL A 104 9.14 5.54 7.46
CA VAL A 104 8.40 4.87 6.39
C VAL A 104 9.32 4.53 5.22
N TRP A 105 8.91 3.56 4.42
CA TRP A 105 9.38 3.41 3.05
C TRP A 105 8.39 4.09 2.11
N SER A 106 8.85 5.06 1.34
CA SER A 106 8.12 5.57 0.19
C SER A 106 8.45 4.71 -1.03
N VAL A 107 7.45 3.99 -1.54
CA VAL A 107 7.52 3.17 -2.75
C VAL A 107 6.83 3.91 -3.87
N VAL A 108 7.58 4.23 -4.93
CA VAL A 108 7.15 5.18 -5.96
C VAL A 108 7.27 4.53 -7.34
N ASN A 109 6.25 4.71 -8.16
CA ASN A 109 6.38 4.67 -9.62
C ASN A 109 6.10 6.08 -10.14
N PRO A 110 7.03 6.75 -10.85
CA PRO A 110 6.85 8.11 -11.32
C PRO A 110 5.75 8.25 -12.40
N GLY A 111 5.31 7.15 -12.99
CA GLY A 111 4.37 7.15 -14.13
C GLY A 111 4.99 7.76 -15.39
N HIS A 112 4.17 7.89 -16.44
CA HIS A 112 4.52 8.70 -17.60
C HIS A 112 3.82 10.05 -17.47
N SER A 113 4.58 11.15 -17.56
CA SER A 113 4.04 12.52 -17.48
C SER A 113 3.20 12.83 -16.23
N GLY A 114 3.46 12.17 -15.10
CA GLY A 114 2.88 12.53 -13.80
C GLY A 114 1.62 11.78 -13.38
N SER A 115 1.26 10.65 -14.01
CA SER A 115 0.19 9.76 -13.53
C SER A 115 0.71 8.60 -12.66
N GLY A 116 1.79 8.84 -11.91
CA GLY A 116 2.44 7.84 -11.07
C GLY A 116 1.72 7.58 -9.75
N PHE A 117 2.29 6.71 -8.93
CA PHE A 117 1.82 6.48 -7.56
C PHE A 117 2.96 6.62 -6.56
N GLU A 118 2.58 6.92 -5.32
CA GLU A 118 3.44 6.77 -4.16
C GLU A 118 2.65 6.04 -3.05
N ALA A 119 3.27 5.00 -2.50
CA ALA A 119 2.74 4.20 -1.41
C ALA A 119 3.69 4.28 -0.22
N LEU A 120 3.16 4.45 0.99
CA LEU A 120 3.95 4.52 2.21
C LEU A 120 3.74 3.27 3.04
N LEU A 121 4.85 2.60 3.34
CA LEU A 121 4.88 1.43 4.21
C LEU A 121 5.50 1.82 5.55
N ASP A 122 4.86 1.45 6.65
CA ASP A 122 5.44 1.64 7.99
C ASP A 122 6.68 0.74 8.13
N GLN A 123 7.84 1.30 8.47
CA GLN A 123 9.07 0.52 8.62
C GLN A 123 8.99 -0.49 9.77
N LYS A 124 8.06 -0.32 10.72
CA LYS A 124 7.93 -1.21 11.88
C LYS A 124 7.33 -2.56 11.51
N ASP A 125 6.40 -2.60 10.57
CA ASP A 125 5.61 -3.80 10.28
C ASP A 125 5.36 -4.06 8.78
N GLY A 126 5.87 -3.20 7.91
CA GLY A 126 5.77 -3.34 6.46
C GLY A 126 4.37 -3.11 5.89
N ARG A 127 3.41 -2.62 6.70
CA ARG A 127 2.04 -2.38 6.23
C ARG A 127 1.94 -1.07 5.47
N VAL A 128 1.15 -1.10 4.39
CA VAL A 128 0.79 0.13 3.69
C VAL A 128 -0.13 0.96 4.58
N ILE A 129 0.29 2.18 4.90
CA ILE A 129 -0.48 3.14 5.68
C ILE A 129 -1.12 4.22 4.80
N PHE A 130 -0.58 4.41 3.60
CA PHE A 130 -1.06 5.45 2.68
C PHE A 130 -0.74 5.07 1.23
N LEU A 131 -1.66 5.34 0.30
CA LEU A 131 -1.44 5.23 -1.14
C LEU A 131 -2.15 6.37 -1.83
N TRP A 132 -1.47 7.03 -2.75
CA TRP A 132 -2.06 8.07 -3.59
C TRP A 132 -1.50 8.05 -5.02
N ILE A 133 -2.29 8.60 -5.94
CA ILE A 133 -1.84 8.93 -7.29
C ILE A 133 -1.16 10.30 -7.21
N MET A 134 0.09 10.36 -7.64
CA MET A 134 0.80 11.62 -7.75
C MET A 134 0.15 12.42 -8.88
N PRO A 135 -0.25 13.68 -8.66
CA PRO A 135 -0.83 14.50 -9.71
C PRO A 135 0.22 14.95 -10.71
N GLU A 136 -0.18 15.15 -11.96
CA GLU A 136 0.61 15.85 -12.96
C GLU A 136 0.94 17.27 -12.45
N GLY A 137 2.20 17.67 -12.61
CA GLY A 137 2.74 18.99 -12.26
C GLY A 137 2.39 20.05 -13.28
#